data_AF-A0A1F3VHP4-F1
#
_entry.id   AF-A0A1F3VHP4-F1
#
_cell.length_a   1.000
_cell.length_b   1.000
_cell.length_c   1.000
_cell.angle_alpha   90.00
_cell.angle_beta   90.00
_cell.angle_gamma   90.00
#
_symmetry.space_group_name_H-M   'P 1'
#
loop_
_entity.id
_entity.type
_entity.pdbx_description
1 polymer ?
#
loop_
_entity_poly.entity_id
_entity_poly.type
_entity_poly.pdbx_seq_one_letter_code
_entity_poly.pdbx_strand_id
1 'polypeptide(L)'
;MKIFSTSLILMGLFFLGCSQMLTKGQLKQMLKEDPSILTEAIEAHPEDFIISLQKISQTARAAMAKQQAAEDKQKREQAIIRPLSPEIRKDEAVRGTRGAPITLVEYSDFECPYCSRGYATVMELLKKYDGKIQFIFKHLPLSIHQNAMMAASYYEALRMQNEQMAFKFHDAIFRDQGKMRNGEGFFKAIAKQIGADISRLAKDLKSEEISARIAADQTEAIKMGLGDGTPGFLLNGIPVQGAQNASYFIELIEDLKARGRIQI
;
A
#
# COMPACT_ATOMS: atom_id res chain seq x y z
N MET A 1 -43.13 59.08 81.95
CA MET A 1 -44.45 59.44 81.37
C MET A 1 -44.43 59.00 79.89
N LYS A 2 -45.31 58.05 79.48
CA LYS A 2 -45.60 57.48 78.12
C LYS A 2 -44.45 56.69 77.44
N ILE A 3 -44.42 55.35 77.20
CA ILE A 3 -45.23 54.26 76.55
C ILE A 3 -44.94 54.06 75.03
N PHE A 4 -44.80 52.76 74.63
CA PHE A 4 -44.82 52.03 73.32
C PHE A 4 -43.45 51.49 72.79
N SER A 5 -43.17 50.17 72.77
CA SER A 5 -43.58 49.05 71.84
C SER A 5 -42.99 49.23 70.42
N THR A 6 -42.31 48.31 69.70
CA THR A 6 -42.50 46.87 69.45
C THR A 6 -41.31 46.29 68.64
N SER A 7 -40.98 45.02 68.90
CA SER A 7 -40.68 43.90 67.96
C SER A 7 -39.36 43.77 67.16
N LEU A 8 -39.00 42.49 67.03
CA LEU A 8 -37.75 41.81 66.65
C LEU A 8 -38.03 40.93 65.41
N ILE A 9 -37.23 41.02 64.33
CA ILE A 9 -37.17 39.97 63.28
C ILE A 9 -35.71 39.78 62.83
N LEU A 10 -35.17 38.60 63.14
CA LEU A 10 -33.87 38.08 62.72
C LEU A 10 -34.10 37.24 61.44
N MET A 11 -33.61 37.70 60.29
CA MET A 11 -33.74 37.00 59.01
C MET A 11 -32.42 36.29 58.69
N GLY A 12 -32.36 34.98 58.95
CA GLY A 12 -31.21 34.13 58.66
C GLY A 12 -31.09 33.82 57.17
N LEU A 13 -29.91 34.05 56.60
CA LEU A 13 -29.52 33.54 55.28
C LEU A 13 -29.27 32.03 55.35
N PHE A 14 -30.15 31.25 54.72
CA PHE A 14 -29.87 29.86 54.37
C PHE A 14 -29.33 29.81 52.93
N PHE A 15 -28.00 29.74 52.78
CA PHE A 15 -27.37 29.32 51.52
C PHE A 15 -27.45 27.80 51.41
N LEU A 16 -28.51 27.29 50.77
CA LEU A 16 -28.57 25.92 50.29
C LEU A 16 -27.71 25.79 49.03
N GLY A 17 -26.46 25.34 49.21
CA GLY A 17 -25.55 25.01 48.12
C GLY A 17 -26.07 23.81 47.33
N CYS A 18 -26.76 24.09 46.24
CA CYS A 18 -27.12 23.09 45.24
C CYS A 18 -25.93 22.94 44.29
N SER A 19 -25.14 21.87 44.43
CA SER A 19 -24.14 21.48 43.44
C SER A 19 -24.87 21.02 42.17
N GLN A 20 -25.32 21.98 41.35
CA GLN A 20 -25.91 21.67 40.06
C GLN A 20 -24.83 21.08 39.17
N MET A 21 -24.92 19.77 38.91
CA MET A 21 -24.11 19.15 37.88
C MET A 21 -24.47 19.80 36.54
N LEU A 22 -23.48 20.45 35.94
CA LEU A 22 -23.62 21.08 34.64
C LEU A 22 -24.05 20.03 33.61
N THR A 23 -25.21 20.23 32.99
CA THR A 23 -25.68 19.30 31.97
C THR A 23 -24.88 19.49 30.67
N LYS A 24 -24.81 18.46 29.83
CA LYS A 24 -24.22 18.56 28.48
C LYS A 24 -24.83 19.70 27.65
N GLY A 25 -26.13 19.97 27.85
CA GLY A 25 -26.85 21.06 27.18
C GLY A 25 -26.36 22.43 27.63
N GLN A 26 -26.21 22.64 28.94
CA GLN A 26 -25.70 23.90 29.50
C GLN A 26 -24.24 24.16 29.10
N LEU A 27 -23.36 23.14 29.17
CA LEU A 27 -21.98 23.27 28.72
C LEU A 27 -21.87 23.63 27.23
N LYS A 28 -22.71 22.99 26.39
CA LYS A 28 -22.76 23.28 24.95
C LYS A 28 -23.23 24.71 24.69
N GLN A 29 -24.14 25.24 25.49
CA GLN A 29 -24.61 26.63 25.36
C GLN A 29 -23.52 27.61 25.79
N MET A 30 -22.85 27.36 26.92
CA MET A 30 -21.74 28.19 27.40
C MET A 30 -20.59 28.27 26.39
N LEU A 31 -20.16 27.13 25.83
CA LEU A 31 -19.11 27.11 24.82
C LEU A 31 -19.49 27.80 23.50
N LYS A 32 -20.79 27.93 23.19
CA LYS A 32 -21.28 28.67 22.03
C LYS A 32 -21.33 30.18 22.28
N GLU A 33 -21.76 30.57 23.47
CA GLU A 33 -21.87 31.98 23.88
C GLU A 33 -20.50 32.58 24.15
N ASP A 34 -19.58 31.80 24.71
CA ASP A 34 -18.21 32.20 25.00
C ASP A 34 -17.21 31.05 24.77
N PRO A 35 -16.61 30.99 23.56
CA PRO A 35 -15.56 30.02 23.26
C PRO A 35 -14.27 30.22 24.08
N SER A 36 -14.05 31.40 24.68
CA SER A 36 -12.83 31.69 25.43
C SER A 36 -12.70 30.82 26.67
N ILE A 37 -13.82 30.36 27.24
CA ILE A 37 -13.86 29.41 28.35
C ILE A 37 -13.03 28.15 28.06
N LEU A 38 -13.05 27.67 26.81
CA LEU A 38 -12.27 26.50 26.42
C LEU A 38 -10.79 26.86 26.24
N THR A 39 -10.49 27.99 25.59
CA THR A 39 -9.10 28.39 25.35
C THR A 39 -8.39 28.74 26.65
N GLU A 40 -9.04 29.42 27.58
CA GLU A 40 -8.51 29.73 28.92
C GLU A 40 -8.26 28.46 29.73
N ALA A 41 -9.16 27.48 29.68
CA ALA A 41 -8.96 26.19 30.34
C ALA A 41 -7.76 25.41 29.75
N ILE A 42 -7.54 25.51 28.44
CA ILE A 42 -6.36 24.94 27.77
C ILE A 42 -5.09 25.70 28.15
N GLU A 43 -5.12 27.04 28.16
CA GLU A 43 -3.99 27.91 28.51
C GLU A 43 -3.58 27.77 29.98
N ALA A 44 -4.52 27.48 30.87
CA ALA A 44 -4.25 27.21 32.28
C ALA A 44 -3.54 25.86 32.51
N HIS A 45 -3.78 24.87 31.64
CA HIS A 45 -3.22 23.51 31.76
C HIS A 45 -2.76 22.93 30.41
N PRO A 46 -1.80 23.58 29.73
CA PRO A 46 -1.44 23.22 28.35
C PRO A 46 -0.83 21.83 28.26
N GLU A 47 -0.02 21.42 29.25
CA GLU A 47 0.60 20.08 29.26
C GLU A 47 -0.44 18.97 29.39
N ASP A 48 -1.39 19.09 30.33
CA ASP A 48 -2.44 18.10 30.55
C ASP A 48 -3.36 17.97 29.33
N PHE A 49 -3.66 19.09 28.68
CA PHE A 49 -4.42 19.10 27.43
C PHE A 49 -3.67 18.36 26.31
N ILE A 50 -2.38 18.66 26.12
CA ILE A 50 -1.55 17.99 25.10
C ILE A 50 -1.43 16.49 25.39
N ILE A 51 -1.17 16.09 26.64
CA ILE A 51 -1.10 14.68 27.05
C ILE A 51 -2.44 13.97 26.78
N SER A 52 -3.55 14.61 27.14
CA SER A 52 -4.89 14.06 26.92
C SER A 52 -5.21 13.91 25.43
N LEU A 53 -4.89 14.92 24.62
CA LEU A 53 -5.07 14.89 23.18
C LEU A 53 -4.20 13.80 22.53
N GLN A 54 -2.94 13.67 22.94
CA GLN A 54 -2.03 12.63 22.48
C GLN A 54 -2.55 11.24 22.84
N LYS A 55 -3.02 11.02 24.07
CA LYS A 55 -3.57 9.75 24.51
C LYS A 55 -4.83 9.36 23.73
N ILE A 56 -5.74 10.32 23.51
CA ILE A 56 -6.94 10.11 22.68
C ILE A 56 -6.51 9.77 21.24
N SER A 57 -5.56 10.50 20.68
CA SER A 57 -5.03 10.25 19.33
C SER A 57 -4.39 8.85 19.22
N GLN A 58 -3.56 8.46 20.18
CA GLN A 58 -2.94 7.13 20.22
C GLN A 58 -3.97 6.02 20.33
N THR A 59 -4.97 6.19 21.19
CA THR A 59 -6.05 5.20 21.37
C THR A 59 -6.89 5.07 20.10
N ALA A 60 -7.25 6.19 19.47
CA ALA A 60 -7.96 6.21 18.20
C ALA A 60 -7.15 5.52 17.10
N ARG A 61 -5.85 5.83 16.97
CA ARG A 61 -4.95 5.18 16.00
C ARG A 61 -4.84 3.67 16.24
N ALA A 62 -4.69 3.24 17.49
CA ALA A 62 -4.61 1.81 17.82
C ALA A 62 -5.92 1.08 17.50
N ALA A 63 -7.07 1.70 17.80
CA ALA A 63 -8.39 1.14 17.45
C ALA A 63 -8.57 1.05 15.93
N MET A 64 -8.22 2.10 15.18
CA MET A 64 -8.26 2.10 13.71
C MET A 64 -7.32 1.04 13.13
N ALA A 65 -6.10 0.91 13.64
CA ALA A 65 -5.14 -0.11 13.19
C ALA A 65 -5.66 -1.53 13.44
N LYS A 66 -6.31 -1.78 14.59
CA LYS A 66 -6.92 -3.07 14.90
C LYS A 66 -8.09 -3.38 13.97
N GLN A 67 -8.93 -2.39 13.68
CA GLN A 67 -10.04 -2.53 12.73
C GLN A 67 -9.50 -2.83 11.33
N GLN A 68 -8.54 -2.06 10.85
CA GLN A 68 -7.90 -2.28 9.55
C GLN A 68 -7.31 -3.68 9.45
N ALA A 69 -6.59 -4.15 10.47
CA ALA A 69 -6.02 -5.49 10.49
C ALA A 69 -7.09 -6.60 10.44
N ALA A 70 -8.25 -6.39 11.09
CA ALA A 70 -9.36 -7.32 11.01
C ALA A 70 -10.01 -7.35 9.62
N GLU A 71 -10.19 -6.17 9.00
CA GLU A 71 -10.70 -6.05 7.63
C GLU A 71 -9.74 -6.68 6.61
N ASP A 72 -8.43 -6.45 6.74
CA ASP A 72 -7.42 -7.04 5.87
C ASP A 72 -7.36 -8.56 6.02
N LYS A 73 -7.52 -9.07 7.26
CA LYS A 73 -7.64 -10.51 7.51
C LYS A 73 -8.88 -11.08 6.84
N GLN A 74 -10.02 -10.40 6.94
CA GLN A 74 -11.26 -10.84 6.30
C GLN A 74 -11.14 -10.84 4.77
N LYS A 75 -10.56 -9.79 4.17
CA LYS A 75 -10.29 -9.72 2.73
C LYS A 75 -9.38 -10.85 2.27
N ARG A 76 -8.34 -11.16 3.05
CA ARG A 76 -7.43 -12.29 2.76
C ARG A 76 -8.15 -13.63 2.80
N GLU A 77 -8.98 -13.88 3.80
CA GLU A 77 -9.77 -15.11 3.90
C GLU A 77 -10.69 -15.27 2.68
N GLN A 78 -11.37 -14.19 2.28
CA GLN A 78 -12.21 -14.19 1.08
C GLN A 78 -11.39 -14.47 -0.19
N ALA A 79 -10.21 -13.89 -0.32
CA ALA A 79 -9.32 -14.15 -1.45
C ALA A 79 -8.80 -15.60 -1.47
N ILE A 80 -8.58 -16.22 -0.31
CA ILE A 80 -8.18 -17.63 -0.23
C ILE A 80 -9.30 -18.55 -0.72
N ILE A 81 -10.54 -18.21 -0.36
CA ILE A 81 -11.74 -18.95 -0.81
C ILE A 81 -11.94 -18.76 -2.33
N ARG A 82 -11.76 -17.54 -2.83
CA ARG A 82 -11.96 -17.17 -4.23
C ARG A 82 -10.70 -16.47 -4.78
N PRO A 83 -9.66 -17.23 -5.14
CA PRO A 83 -8.44 -16.65 -5.67
C PRO A 83 -8.71 -15.99 -7.03
N LEU A 84 -8.00 -14.91 -7.29
CA LEU A 84 -7.95 -14.29 -8.61
C LEU A 84 -7.12 -15.15 -9.56
N SER A 85 -7.44 -15.09 -10.85
CA SER A 85 -6.74 -15.85 -11.88
C SER A 85 -6.12 -14.89 -12.90
N PRO A 86 -4.84 -14.52 -12.75
CA PRO A 86 -4.16 -13.74 -13.78
C PRO A 86 -4.00 -14.56 -15.06
N GLU A 87 -4.10 -13.90 -16.19
CA GLU A 87 -3.79 -14.45 -17.49
C GLU A 87 -2.28 -14.69 -17.58
N ILE A 88 -1.88 -15.95 -17.72
CA ILE A 88 -0.48 -16.31 -17.98
C ILE A 88 -0.40 -16.71 -19.45
N ARG A 89 0.04 -15.78 -20.30
CA ARG A 89 0.17 -16.00 -21.74
C ARG A 89 1.19 -17.10 -22.03
N LYS A 90 1.02 -17.80 -23.15
CA LYS A 90 1.94 -18.89 -23.54
C LYS A 90 3.39 -18.42 -23.68
N ASP A 91 3.57 -17.19 -24.11
CA ASP A 91 4.87 -16.56 -24.34
C ASP A 91 5.30 -15.65 -23.15
N GLU A 92 4.62 -15.73 -22.01
CA GLU A 92 4.97 -14.97 -20.82
C GLU A 92 6.40 -15.31 -20.37
N ALA A 93 7.23 -14.29 -20.12
CA ALA A 93 8.54 -14.48 -19.52
C ALA A 93 8.36 -15.03 -18.10
N VAL A 94 9.05 -16.14 -17.80
CA VAL A 94 9.03 -16.71 -16.45
C VAL A 94 10.44 -16.77 -15.88
N ARG A 95 10.61 -16.27 -14.65
CA ARG A 95 11.82 -16.46 -13.86
C ARG A 95 11.56 -17.51 -12.79
N GLY A 96 12.54 -18.37 -12.53
CA GLY A 96 12.35 -19.55 -11.69
C GLY A 96 11.86 -20.73 -12.52
N THR A 97 11.00 -21.56 -11.95
CA THR A 97 10.56 -22.82 -12.58
C THR A 97 9.16 -22.67 -13.16
N ARG A 98 9.03 -22.63 -14.48
CA ARG A 98 7.72 -22.55 -15.16
C ARG A 98 6.78 -23.67 -14.69
N GLY A 99 5.56 -23.30 -14.31
CA GLY A 99 4.58 -24.26 -13.78
C GLY A 99 4.80 -24.68 -12.33
N ALA A 100 5.73 -24.03 -11.62
CA ALA A 100 5.95 -24.27 -10.21
C ALA A 100 4.70 -24.04 -9.36
N PRO A 101 4.60 -24.72 -8.19
CA PRO A 101 3.44 -24.65 -7.32
C PRO A 101 3.22 -23.26 -6.70
N ILE A 102 4.27 -22.46 -6.51
CA ILE A 102 4.15 -21.06 -6.10
C ILE A 102 4.16 -20.19 -7.36
N THR A 103 3.06 -19.48 -7.60
CA THR A 103 2.93 -18.52 -8.70
C THR A 103 2.90 -17.11 -8.13
N LEU A 104 3.95 -16.34 -8.39
CA LEU A 104 4.04 -14.93 -8.01
C LEU A 104 3.95 -14.06 -9.26
N VAL A 105 2.84 -13.34 -9.41
CA VAL A 105 2.67 -12.31 -10.44
C VAL A 105 2.84 -10.95 -9.80
N GLU A 106 3.70 -10.11 -10.37
CA GLU A 106 3.89 -8.72 -9.95
C GLU A 106 3.45 -7.78 -11.07
N TYR A 107 2.53 -6.88 -10.77
CA TYR A 107 2.20 -5.71 -11.59
C TYR A 107 3.01 -4.53 -11.07
N SER A 108 3.93 -4.04 -11.88
CA SER A 108 4.98 -3.13 -11.41
C SER A 108 5.32 -2.07 -12.43
N ASP A 109 6.04 -1.06 -11.93
CA ASP A 109 6.47 0.11 -12.64
C ASP A 109 7.98 0.28 -12.43
N PHE A 110 8.73 0.30 -13.53
CA PHE A 110 10.19 0.39 -13.53
C PHE A 110 10.75 1.67 -12.87
N GLU A 111 9.98 2.75 -12.80
CA GLU A 111 10.39 4.04 -12.20
C GLU A 111 9.86 4.19 -10.77
N CYS A 112 8.97 3.32 -10.31
CA CYS A 112 8.40 3.40 -8.97
C CYS A 112 9.39 2.98 -7.87
N PRO A 113 9.67 3.83 -6.86
CA PRO A 113 10.61 3.51 -5.78
C PRO A 113 10.11 2.39 -4.84
N TYR A 114 8.80 2.17 -4.75
CA TYR A 114 8.23 1.02 -4.03
C TYR A 114 8.51 -0.28 -4.79
N CYS A 115 8.49 -0.26 -6.13
CA CYS A 115 8.80 -1.43 -6.95
C CYS A 115 10.26 -1.88 -6.80
N SER A 116 11.20 -0.95 -6.58
CA SER A 116 12.60 -1.32 -6.25
C SER A 116 12.70 -2.11 -4.93
N ARG A 117 11.84 -1.84 -3.95
CA ARG A 117 11.74 -2.67 -2.73
C ARG A 117 11.04 -4.00 -3.01
N GLY A 118 10.01 -4.00 -3.84
CA GLY A 118 9.36 -5.21 -4.36
C GLY A 118 10.36 -6.15 -5.03
N TYR A 119 11.24 -5.63 -5.88
CA TYR A 119 12.34 -6.37 -6.50
C TYR A 119 13.23 -7.07 -5.47
N ALA A 120 13.65 -6.39 -4.39
CA ALA A 120 14.44 -7.02 -3.34
C ALA A 120 13.69 -8.19 -2.68
N THR A 121 12.41 -8.01 -2.37
CA THR A 121 11.53 -9.07 -1.85
C THR A 121 11.42 -10.26 -2.81
N VAL A 122 11.17 -10.00 -4.10
CA VAL A 122 11.06 -11.05 -5.13
C VAL A 122 12.35 -11.84 -5.25
N MET A 123 13.51 -11.19 -5.23
CA MET A 123 14.81 -11.87 -5.30
C MET A 123 15.06 -12.77 -4.09
N GLU A 124 14.63 -12.36 -2.90
CA GLU A 124 14.69 -13.20 -1.70
C GLU A 124 13.78 -14.44 -1.82
N LEU A 125 12.55 -14.26 -2.31
CA LEU A 125 11.59 -15.35 -2.52
C LEU A 125 12.07 -16.34 -3.58
N LEU A 126 12.59 -15.85 -4.71
CA LEU A 126 13.19 -16.67 -5.77
C LEU A 126 14.33 -17.54 -5.22
N LYS A 127 15.17 -16.98 -4.36
CA LYS A 127 16.27 -17.72 -3.71
C LYS A 127 15.74 -18.75 -2.71
N LYS A 128 14.76 -18.39 -1.88
CA LYS A 128 14.24 -19.26 -0.82
C LYS A 128 13.45 -20.45 -1.36
N TYR A 129 12.69 -20.23 -2.44
CA TYR A 129 11.81 -21.22 -3.06
C TYR A 129 12.35 -21.69 -4.42
N ASP A 130 13.67 -21.74 -4.58
CA ASP A 130 14.30 -22.23 -5.81
C ASP A 130 13.74 -23.61 -6.23
N GLY A 131 13.45 -23.77 -7.52
CA GLY A 131 12.74 -24.94 -8.05
C GLY A 131 11.23 -25.00 -7.79
N LYS A 132 10.69 -24.14 -6.91
CA LYS A 132 9.30 -24.21 -6.40
C LYS A 132 8.48 -22.96 -6.64
N ILE A 133 9.07 -21.93 -7.26
CA ILE A 133 8.42 -20.66 -7.59
C ILE A 133 8.57 -20.33 -9.07
N GLN A 134 7.48 -19.84 -9.67
CA GLN A 134 7.49 -19.11 -10.92
C GLN A 134 7.14 -17.65 -10.65
N PHE A 135 7.99 -16.77 -11.14
CA PHE A 135 7.80 -15.33 -11.08
C PHE A 135 7.48 -14.79 -12.46
N ILE A 136 6.43 -13.97 -12.53
CA ILE A 136 5.94 -13.30 -13.72
C ILE A 136 5.88 -11.81 -13.43
N PHE A 137 6.52 -11.02 -14.29
CA PHE A 137 6.53 -9.57 -14.23
C PHE A 137 5.56 -9.01 -15.28
N LYS A 138 4.62 -8.17 -14.83
CA LYS A 138 3.61 -7.51 -15.65
C LYS A 138 3.66 -6.00 -15.48
N HIS A 139 3.24 -5.29 -16.52
CA HIS A 139 3.42 -3.84 -16.60
C HIS A 139 2.24 -3.07 -16.02
N LEU A 140 2.52 -2.16 -15.09
CA LEU A 140 1.59 -1.13 -14.62
C LEU A 140 2.29 0.24 -14.56
N PRO A 141 2.78 0.77 -15.70
CA PRO A 141 3.42 2.08 -15.73
C PRO A 141 2.41 3.17 -15.33
N LEU A 142 2.79 3.97 -14.34
CA LEU A 142 1.97 5.05 -13.81
C LEU A 142 2.19 6.33 -14.62
N SER A 143 1.13 7.11 -14.85
CA SER A 143 1.18 8.33 -15.68
C SER A 143 2.12 9.42 -15.15
N ILE A 144 2.42 9.38 -13.84
CA ILE A 144 3.38 10.29 -13.18
C ILE A 144 4.85 9.95 -13.50
N HIS A 145 5.12 8.76 -14.04
CA HIS A 145 6.46 8.26 -14.32
C HIS A 145 6.75 8.30 -15.83
N GLN A 146 7.48 9.33 -16.24
CA GLN A 146 7.70 9.66 -17.66
C GLN A 146 8.47 8.57 -18.42
N ASN A 147 9.31 7.78 -17.74
CA ASN A 147 10.17 6.77 -18.35
C ASN A 147 9.62 5.35 -18.20
N ALA A 148 8.60 5.14 -17.35
CA ALA A 148 8.05 3.82 -17.05
C ALA A 148 7.50 3.10 -18.30
N MET A 149 6.70 3.79 -19.12
CA MET A 149 6.13 3.22 -20.35
C MET A 149 7.24 2.81 -21.34
N MET A 150 8.27 3.64 -21.50
CA MET A 150 9.38 3.32 -22.39
C MET A 150 10.18 2.12 -21.88
N ALA A 151 10.48 2.05 -20.58
CA ALA A 151 11.15 0.89 -20.00
C ALA A 151 10.34 -0.41 -20.15
N ALA A 152 9.02 -0.34 -19.98
CA ALA A 152 8.11 -1.46 -20.24
C ALA A 152 8.22 -1.94 -21.70
N SER A 153 8.22 -1.01 -22.67
CA SER A 153 8.41 -1.35 -24.08
C SER A 153 9.77 -2.00 -24.37
N TYR A 154 10.85 -1.53 -23.74
CA TYR A 154 12.17 -2.17 -23.87
C TYR A 154 12.19 -3.57 -23.29
N TYR A 155 11.57 -3.79 -22.13
CA TYR A 155 11.45 -5.12 -21.53
C TYR A 155 10.72 -6.09 -22.48
N GLU A 156 9.60 -5.68 -23.07
CA GLU A 156 8.84 -6.53 -23.99
C GLU A 156 9.58 -6.80 -25.31
N ALA A 157 10.23 -5.77 -25.88
CA ALA A 157 11.04 -5.96 -27.08
C ALA A 157 12.21 -6.93 -26.82
N LEU A 158 12.82 -6.88 -25.64
CA LEU A 158 13.85 -7.83 -25.23
C LEU A 158 13.29 -9.23 -24.98
N ARG A 159 12.09 -9.35 -24.41
CA ARG A 159 11.40 -10.64 -24.22
C ARG A 159 11.17 -11.35 -25.55
N MET A 160 10.75 -10.61 -26.58
CA MET A 160 10.56 -11.14 -27.93
C MET A 160 11.85 -11.72 -28.53
N GLN A 161 13.02 -11.20 -28.13
CA GLN A 161 14.30 -11.80 -28.51
C GLN A 161 14.61 -13.02 -27.64
N ASN A 162 14.50 -12.88 -26.32
CA ASN A 162 14.81 -13.91 -25.34
C ASN A 162 14.30 -13.49 -23.94
N GLU A 163 13.58 -14.36 -23.23
CA GLU A 163 13.02 -14.03 -21.90
C GLU A 163 14.10 -13.72 -20.84
N GLN A 164 15.29 -14.35 -20.92
CA GLN A 164 16.40 -14.04 -20.02
C GLN A 164 16.96 -12.63 -20.28
N MET A 165 16.90 -12.10 -21.51
CA MET A 165 17.29 -10.72 -21.79
C MET A 165 16.33 -9.72 -21.12
N ALA A 166 15.02 -9.96 -21.18
CA ALA A 166 14.03 -9.14 -20.48
C ALA A 166 14.31 -9.09 -18.97
N PHE A 167 14.60 -10.25 -18.37
CA PHE A 167 14.92 -10.34 -16.96
C PHE A 167 16.28 -9.72 -16.58
N LYS A 168 17.30 -9.80 -17.44
CA LYS A 168 18.56 -9.06 -17.23
C LYS A 168 18.35 -7.54 -17.27
N PHE A 169 17.49 -7.07 -18.18
CA PHE A 169 17.12 -5.66 -18.27
C PHE A 169 16.35 -5.19 -17.04
N HIS A 170 15.36 -5.96 -16.62
CA HIS A 170 14.61 -5.75 -15.37
C HIS A 170 15.55 -5.61 -14.17
N ASP A 171 16.50 -6.54 -14.00
CA ASP A 171 17.47 -6.48 -12.91
C ASP A 171 18.37 -5.26 -12.98
N ALA A 172 18.84 -4.91 -14.18
CA ALA A 172 19.71 -3.76 -14.37
C ALA A 172 19.01 -2.45 -14.01
N ILE A 173 17.72 -2.31 -14.35
CA ILE A 173 16.92 -1.15 -13.94
C ILE A 173 16.78 -1.12 -12.42
N PHE A 174 16.28 -2.19 -11.78
CA PHE A 174 15.98 -2.11 -10.35
C PHE A 174 17.22 -2.03 -9.45
N ARG A 175 18.38 -2.52 -9.90
CA ARG A 175 19.68 -2.31 -9.21
C ARG A 175 20.16 -0.86 -9.26
N ASP A 176 19.83 -0.13 -10.32
CA ASP A 176 20.30 1.23 -10.59
C ASP A 176 19.14 2.20 -10.90
N GLN A 177 18.01 2.07 -10.20
CA GLN A 177 16.75 2.76 -10.58
C GLN A 177 16.91 4.30 -10.66
N GLY A 178 17.82 4.89 -9.87
CA GLY A 178 18.13 6.32 -9.96
C GLY A 178 18.66 6.78 -11.33
N LYS A 179 19.14 5.88 -12.20
CA LYS A 179 19.56 6.16 -13.57
C LYS A 179 18.40 6.24 -14.56
N MET A 180 17.17 5.90 -14.15
CA MET A 180 15.94 6.10 -14.97
C MET A 180 15.79 7.55 -15.44
N ARG A 181 16.28 8.53 -14.66
CA ARG A 181 16.32 9.96 -15.04
C ARG A 181 17.08 10.26 -16.34
N ASN A 182 17.92 9.33 -16.80
CA ASN A 182 18.67 9.46 -18.05
C ASN A 182 17.86 8.98 -19.28
N GLY A 183 16.63 8.49 -19.07
CA GLY A 183 15.69 8.08 -20.10
C GLY A 183 16.22 6.99 -21.04
N GLU A 184 15.87 7.09 -22.32
CA GLU A 184 16.14 6.07 -23.33
C GLU A 184 17.63 5.71 -23.46
N GLY A 185 18.54 6.67 -23.25
CA GLY A 185 19.98 6.43 -23.32
C GLY A 185 20.45 5.34 -22.35
N PHE A 186 19.85 5.30 -21.16
CA PHE A 186 20.12 4.25 -20.17
C PHE A 186 19.60 2.89 -20.62
N PHE A 187 18.39 2.84 -21.20
CA PHE A 187 17.79 1.59 -21.68
C PHE A 187 18.57 0.98 -22.85
N LYS A 188 18.97 1.81 -23.82
CA LYS A 188 19.84 1.42 -24.94
C LYS A 188 21.19 0.88 -24.45
N ALA A 189 21.78 1.52 -23.45
CA ALA A 189 23.05 1.07 -22.87
C ALA A 189 22.93 -0.31 -22.23
N ILE A 190 21.88 -0.55 -21.43
CA ILE A 190 21.61 -1.87 -20.84
C ILE A 190 21.39 -2.91 -21.95
N ALA A 191 20.52 -2.61 -22.93
CA ALA A 191 20.22 -3.53 -24.03
C ALA A 191 21.48 -3.95 -24.80
N LYS A 192 22.39 -3.00 -25.06
CA LYS A 192 23.70 -3.30 -25.67
C LYS A 192 24.57 -4.17 -24.77
N GLN A 193 24.64 -3.87 -23.47
CA GLN A 193 25.45 -4.63 -22.51
C GLN A 193 24.99 -6.09 -22.36
N ILE A 194 23.68 -6.35 -22.43
CA ILE A 194 23.12 -7.71 -22.31
C ILE A 194 23.20 -8.51 -23.63
N GLY A 195 23.71 -7.89 -24.70
CA GLY A 195 23.92 -8.53 -26.00
C GLY A 195 22.67 -8.60 -26.89
N ALA A 196 21.73 -7.66 -26.75
CA ALA A 196 20.55 -7.61 -27.60
C ALA A 196 20.90 -7.25 -29.05
N ASP A 197 20.13 -7.77 -30.01
CA ASP A 197 20.14 -7.27 -31.38
C ASP A 197 19.46 -5.91 -31.39
N ILE A 198 20.25 -4.84 -31.50
CA ILE A 198 19.78 -3.46 -31.44
C ILE A 198 18.93 -3.08 -32.66
N SER A 199 19.23 -3.65 -33.83
CA SER A 199 18.44 -3.39 -35.04
C SER A 199 17.05 -4.01 -34.92
N ARG A 200 16.98 -5.25 -34.42
CA ARG A 200 15.72 -5.91 -34.11
C ARG A 200 14.97 -5.18 -32.99
N LEU A 201 15.65 -4.79 -31.92
CA LEU A 201 15.07 -4.03 -30.80
C LEU A 201 14.39 -2.75 -31.29
N ALA A 202 15.07 -1.97 -32.14
CA ALA A 202 14.52 -0.72 -32.69
C ALA A 202 13.29 -0.93 -33.59
N LYS A 203 13.17 -2.10 -34.23
CA LYS A 203 11.98 -2.50 -34.99
C LYS A 203 10.86 -2.92 -34.04
N ASP A 204 11.15 -3.79 -33.09
CA ASP A 204 10.17 -4.36 -32.16
C ASP A 204 9.55 -3.26 -31.28
N LEU A 205 10.32 -2.25 -30.87
CA LEU A 205 9.83 -1.07 -30.12
C LEU A 205 8.74 -0.25 -30.85
N LYS A 206 8.57 -0.44 -32.17
CA LYS A 206 7.51 0.21 -32.96
C LYS A 206 6.27 -0.68 -33.14
N SER A 207 6.28 -1.88 -32.58
CA SER A 207 5.20 -2.86 -32.73
C SER A 207 3.99 -2.50 -31.87
N GLU A 208 2.80 -2.59 -32.47
CA GLU A 208 1.53 -2.51 -31.75
C GLU A 208 1.34 -3.68 -30.77
N GLU A 209 2.03 -4.81 -30.99
CA GLU A 209 2.00 -5.96 -30.08
C GLU A 209 2.48 -5.58 -28.67
N ILE A 210 3.54 -4.78 -28.58
CA ILE A 210 4.12 -4.36 -27.31
C ILE A 210 3.17 -3.42 -26.56
N SER A 211 2.65 -2.40 -27.24
CA SER A 211 1.72 -1.45 -26.62
C SER A 211 0.41 -2.13 -26.21
N ALA A 212 -0.10 -3.06 -27.02
CA ALA A 212 -1.29 -3.85 -26.69
C ALA A 212 -1.05 -4.76 -25.47
N ARG A 213 0.13 -5.39 -25.36
CA ARG A 213 0.46 -6.24 -24.21
C ARG A 213 0.54 -5.43 -22.90
N ILE A 214 1.21 -4.28 -22.93
CA ILE A 214 1.29 -3.38 -21.77
C ILE A 214 -0.11 -2.90 -21.35
N ALA A 215 -0.95 -2.50 -22.32
CA ALA A 215 -2.32 -2.08 -22.05
C ALA A 215 -3.19 -3.21 -21.47
N ALA A 216 -2.97 -4.45 -21.92
CA ALA A 216 -3.65 -5.62 -21.38
C ALA A 216 -3.27 -5.86 -19.91
N ASP A 217 -1.98 -5.77 -19.57
CA ASP A 217 -1.51 -5.89 -18.18
C ASP A 217 -2.10 -4.80 -17.26
N GLN A 218 -2.13 -3.54 -17.74
CA GLN A 218 -2.75 -2.43 -17.00
C GLN A 218 -4.24 -2.68 -16.75
N THR A 219 -4.97 -3.10 -17.79
CA THR A 219 -6.40 -3.41 -17.71
C THR A 219 -6.67 -4.55 -16.73
N GLU A 220 -5.83 -5.58 -16.77
CA GLU A 220 -5.92 -6.72 -15.86
C GLU A 220 -5.68 -6.30 -14.40
N ALA A 221 -4.63 -5.52 -14.13
CA ALA A 221 -4.34 -5.02 -12.78
C ALA A 221 -5.53 -4.23 -12.20
N ILE A 222 -6.14 -3.36 -13.00
CA ILE A 222 -7.33 -2.58 -12.61
C ILE A 222 -8.50 -3.52 -12.28
N LYS A 223 -8.79 -4.50 -13.16
CA LYS A 223 -9.87 -5.48 -12.94
C LYS A 223 -9.67 -6.31 -11.67
N MET A 224 -8.43 -6.52 -11.26
CA MET A 224 -8.05 -7.29 -10.08
C MET A 224 -7.98 -6.45 -8.79
N GLY A 225 -8.28 -5.15 -8.85
CA GLY A 225 -8.20 -4.26 -7.70
C GLY A 225 -6.75 -3.95 -7.29
N LEU A 226 -5.82 -4.02 -8.24
CA LEU A 226 -4.39 -3.67 -8.09
C LEU A 226 -4.03 -2.38 -8.84
N GLY A 227 -5.02 -1.62 -9.35
CA GLY A 227 -4.81 -0.42 -10.15
C GLY A 227 -4.44 0.84 -9.36
N ASP A 228 -4.60 0.85 -8.04
CA ASP A 228 -4.44 2.05 -7.20
C ASP A 228 -2.97 2.40 -6.88
N GLY A 229 -2.02 1.55 -7.27
CA GLY A 229 -0.60 1.80 -7.08
C GLY A 229 0.27 0.57 -7.33
N THR A 230 1.59 0.77 -7.27
CA THR A 230 2.58 -0.29 -7.50
C THR A 230 3.59 -0.40 -6.34
N PRO A 231 4.16 -1.59 -6.10
CA PRO A 231 3.85 -2.86 -6.77
C PRO A 231 2.53 -3.46 -6.26
N GLY A 232 1.81 -4.16 -7.13
CA GLY A 232 0.68 -5.01 -6.78
C GLY A 232 1.00 -6.46 -7.12
N PHE A 233 0.77 -7.39 -6.22
CA PHE A 233 1.11 -8.80 -6.40
C PHE A 233 -0.11 -9.71 -6.35
N LEU A 234 0.01 -10.85 -7.01
CA LEU A 234 -0.82 -12.02 -6.79
C LEU A 234 0.09 -13.19 -6.41
N LEU A 235 -0.08 -13.71 -5.20
CA LEU A 235 0.56 -14.96 -4.78
C LEU A 235 -0.49 -16.07 -4.86
N ASN A 236 -0.38 -16.95 -5.86
CA ASN A 236 -1.36 -18.00 -6.14
C ASN A 236 -2.80 -17.46 -6.22
N GLY A 237 -2.96 -16.26 -6.78
CA GLY A 237 -4.24 -15.57 -6.92
C GLY A 237 -4.67 -14.74 -5.72
N ILE A 238 -3.91 -14.73 -4.62
CA ILE A 238 -4.19 -13.89 -3.46
C ILE A 238 -3.56 -12.50 -3.66
N PRO A 239 -4.35 -11.42 -3.64
CA PRO A 239 -3.82 -10.07 -3.82
C PRO A 239 -3.01 -9.62 -2.61
N VAL A 240 -1.84 -9.06 -2.90
CA VAL A 240 -0.95 -8.42 -1.92
C VAL A 240 -0.58 -7.05 -2.47
N GLN A 241 -1.00 -5.99 -1.77
CA GLN A 241 -0.76 -4.62 -2.20
C GLN A 241 0.49 -4.03 -1.55
N GLY A 242 1.26 -3.29 -2.35
CA GLY A 242 2.43 -2.54 -1.94
C GLY A 242 3.67 -3.41 -1.74
N ALA A 243 4.78 -2.73 -1.44
CA ALA A 243 6.08 -3.34 -1.23
C ALA A 243 6.19 -4.04 0.14
N GLN A 244 5.46 -5.16 0.30
CA GLN A 244 5.58 -6.04 1.45
C GLN A 244 6.96 -6.72 1.46
N ASN A 245 7.45 -7.04 2.66
CA ASN A 245 8.72 -7.78 2.81
C ASN A 245 8.53 -9.29 2.53
N ALA A 246 9.63 -10.02 2.38
CA ALA A 246 9.60 -11.45 2.10
C ALA A 246 8.87 -12.26 3.18
N SER A 247 9.00 -11.89 4.46
CA SER A 247 8.31 -12.57 5.56
C SER A 247 6.79 -12.61 5.38
N TYR A 248 6.18 -11.52 4.92
CA TYR A 248 4.74 -11.48 4.63
C TYR A 248 4.34 -12.54 3.58
N PHE A 249 5.09 -12.64 2.49
CA PHE A 249 4.82 -13.63 1.44
C PHE A 249 5.08 -15.05 1.96
N ILE A 250 6.12 -15.26 2.76
CA ILE A 250 6.44 -16.56 3.37
C ILE A 250 5.29 -17.02 4.28
N GLU A 251 4.78 -16.14 5.13
CA GLU A 251 3.62 -16.43 5.99
C GLU A 251 2.39 -16.82 5.16
N LEU A 252 2.14 -16.10 4.06
CA LEU A 252 1.03 -16.41 3.16
C LEU A 252 1.23 -17.77 2.43
N ILE A 253 2.46 -18.10 2.01
CA ILE A 253 2.78 -19.41 1.43
C ILE A 253 2.52 -20.52 2.44
N GLU A 254 2.94 -20.36 3.70
CA GLU A 254 2.71 -21.37 4.75
C GLU A 254 1.21 -21.51 5.09
N ASP A 255 0.43 -20.42 5.11
CA ASP A 255 -1.03 -20.48 5.30
C ASP A 255 -1.71 -21.25 4.14
N LEU A 256 -1.33 -20.95 2.90
CA LEU A 256 -1.85 -21.65 1.73
C LEU A 256 -1.48 -23.15 1.75
N LYS A 257 -0.26 -23.48 2.19
CA LYS A 257 0.19 -24.87 2.38
C LYS A 257 -0.59 -25.59 3.49
N ALA A 258 -0.77 -24.95 4.64
CA ALA A 258 -1.54 -25.52 5.76
C ALA A 258 -3.00 -25.82 5.38
N ARG A 259 -3.56 -25.05 4.44
CA ARG A 259 -4.90 -25.24 3.89
C ARG A 259 -4.94 -26.19 2.68
N GLY A 260 -3.83 -26.80 2.30
CA GLY A 260 -3.73 -27.72 1.17
C GLY A 260 -3.92 -27.05 -0.20
N ARG A 261 -3.76 -25.72 -0.29
CA ARG A 261 -3.92 -24.94 -1.53
C ARG A 261 -2.67 -24.95 -2.40
N ILE A 262 -1.51 -25.24 -1.82
CA ILE A 262 -0.23 -25.36 -2.51
C ILE A 262 0.50 -26.60 -1.96
N GLN A 263 1.20 -27.33 -2.84
CA GLN A 263 2.09 -28.43 -2.47
C GLN A 263 3.51 -28.10 -2.94
N ILE A 264 4.43 -27.92 -1.98
CA ILE A 264 5.83 -27.50 -2.20
C ILE A 264 6.81 -28.44 -1.54
#